data_AF-A0A7J9YAB0-F1
#
_entry.id   AF-A0A7J9YAB0-F1
#
_cell.length_a   1.000
_cell.length_b   1.000
_cell.length_c   1.000
_cell.angle_alpha   90.00
_cell.angle_beta   90.00
_cell.angle_gamma   90.00
#
_symmetry.space_group_name_H-M   'P 1'
#
loop_
_entity.id
_entity.type
_entity.pdbx_description
1 polymer ?
#
loop_
_entity_poly.entity_id
_entity_poly.type
_entity_poly.pdbx_seq_one_letter_code
_entity_poly.pdbx_strand_id
1 'polypeptide(L)' 'MTTTEQGLTIGPVPYTDPEAQRLITAALADLSERYQGDGDATPIVPAQFTPPEGIFLM' A
#
# COMPACT_ATOMS: atom_id res chain seq x y z
N MET A 1 2.92 6.83 14.38
CA MET A 1 3.79 8.01 14.50
C MET A 1 4.01 8.53 13.09
N THR A 2 3.76 9.82 12.87
CA THR A 2 3.96 10.45 11.57
C THR A 2 5.38 11.02 11.52
N THR A 3 6.13 10.74 10.46
CA THR A 3 7.50 11.21 10.25
C THR A 3 7.54 12.10 9.01
N THR A 4 8.36 13.16 9.01
CA THR A 4 8.52 14.03 7.85
C THR A 4 10.00 14.17 7.49
N GLU A 5 10.37 13.78 6.27
CA GLU A 5 11.72 13.88 5.73
C GLU A 5 11.65 14.40 4.28
N GLN A 6 12.55 15.33 3.91
CA GLN A 6 12.62 15.90 2.55
C GLN A 6 11.31 16.50 2.01
N GLY A 7 10.41 16.94 2.90
CA GLY A 7 9.09 17.48 2.54
C GLY A 7 7.99 16.43 2.34
N LEU A 8 8.30 15.15 2.52
CA LEU A 8 7.34 14.05 2.50
C LEU A 8 6.90 13.73 3.93
N THR A 9 5.60 13.70 4.16
CA THR A 9 4.99 13.29 5.44
C THR A 9 4.43 11.88 5.31
N ILE A 10 4.93 10.95 6.12
CA ILE A 10 4.49 9.55 6.16
C ILE A 10 3.83 9.27 7.50
N GLY A 11 2.62 8.72 7.50
CA GLY A 11 1.86 8.38 8.70
C GLY A 11 0.93 7.18 8.51
N PRO A 12 0.33 6.69 9.61
CA PRO A 12 -0.59 5.57 9.54
C PRO A 12 -1.92 5.97 8.89
N VAL A 13 -2.36 5.16 7.94
CA VAL A 13 -3.69 5.24 7.33
C VAL A 13 -4.25 3.82 7.17
N PRO A 14 -5.58 3.62 7.11
CA PRO A 14 -6.14 2.31 6.81
C PRO A 14 -5.65 1.81 5.46
N TYR A 15 -5.36 0.50 5.33
CA TYR A 15 -5.07 -0.10 4.02
C TYR A 15 -6.17 0.18 2.98
N THR A 16 -7.43 0.27 3.43
CA THR A 16 -8.60 0.57 2.61
C THR A 16 -8.79 2.06 2.33
N ASP A 17 -7.84 2.93 2.70
CA ASP A 17 -7.92 4.35 2.35
C ASP A 17 -8.05 4.51 0.82
N PRO A 18 -8.99 5.33 0.31
CA PRO A 18 -9.22 5.46 -1.12
C PRO A 18 -8.00 5.95 -1.91
N GLU A 19 -7.16 6.80 -1.31
CA GLU A 19 -5.94 7.26 -1.94
C GLU A 19 -4.89 6.15 -1.96
N ALA A 20 -4.77 5.38 -0.88
CA ALA A 20 -3.88 4.22 -0.81
C ALA A 20 -4.22 3.21 -1.90
N GLN A 21 -5.51 2.87 -2.03
CA GLN A 21 -5.97 1.89 -3.01
C GLN A 21 -5.71 2.35 -4.45
N ARG A 22 -5.85 3.67 -4.74
CA ARG A 22 -5.48 4.22 -6.06
C ARG A 22 -3.98 4.06 -6.33
N LEU A 23 -3.13 4.40 -5.36
CA LEU A 23 -1.67 4.29 -5.50
C LEU A 23 -1.22 2.83 -5.64
N ILE A 24 -1.77 1.92 -4.86
CA ILE A 24 -1.51 0.48 -4.95
C ILE A 24 -1.88 -0.04 -6.34
N THR A 25 -3.07 0.31 -6.84
CA THR A 25 -3.55 -0.12 -8.16
C THR A 25 -2.62 0.37 -9.27
N ALA A 26 -2.19 1.64 -9.22
CA ALA A 26 -1.26 2.20 -10.19
C ALA A 26 0.11 1.52 -10.16
N ALA A 27 0.64 1.24 -8.96
CA ALA A 27 1.92 0.55 -8.80
C ALA A 27 1.87 -0.89 -9.32
N LEU A 28 0.80 -1.64 -9.05
CA LEU A 28 0.64 -3.00 -9.55
C LEU A 28 0.50 -3.04 -11.07
N ALA A 29 -0.19 -2.07 -11.67
CA ALA A 29 -0.28 -1.95 -13.12
C ALA A 29 1.10 -1.70 -13.78
N ASP A 30 1.91 -0.78 -13.23
CA ASP A 30 3.29 -0.54 -13.69
C ASP A 30 4.15 -1.81 -13.60
N LEU A 31 4.06 -2.53 -12.47
CA LEU A 31 4.81 -3.76 -12.28
C LEU A 31 4.37 -4.86 -13.25
N SER A 32 3.08 -4.99 -13.52
CA SER A 32 2.55 -5.95 -14.50
C SER A 32 3.07 -5.65 -15.91
N GLU A 33 3.07 -4.38 -16.33
CA GLU A 33 3.61 -3.95 -17.63
C GLU A 33 5.11 -4.28 -17.75
N ARG A 34 5.88 -4.01 -16.70
CA ARG A 34 7.33 -4.21 -16.70
C ARG A 34 7.76 -5.67 -16.67
N TYR A 35 7.05 -6.51 -15.94
CA TYR A 35 7.47 -7.88 -15.66
C TYR A 35 6.66 -8.95 -16.39
N GLN A 36 5.70 -8.55 -17.24
CA GLN A 36 4.93 -9.44 -18.12
C GLN A 36 4.30 -10.62 -17.38
N GLY A 37 3.41 -10.33 -16.45
CA GLY A 37 2.63 -11.34 -15.72
C GLY A 37 1.43 -10.75 -14.99
N ASP A 38 0.51 -11.62 -14.60
CA ASP A 38 -0.74 -11.27 -13.90
C ASP A 38 -0.53 -10.84 -12.43
N GLY A 39 0.73 -10.91 -11.96
CA GLY A 39 1.11 -10.57 -10.59
C GLY A 39 0.87 -11.71 -9.59
N ASP A 40 1.06 -11.39 -8.31
CA ASP A 40 0.69 -12.27 -7.20
C ASP A 40 -0.82 -12.14 -6.94
N ALA A 41 -1.55 -13.25 -7.06
CA ALA A 41 -2.99 -13.31 -6.81
C ALA A 41 -3.34 -13.66 -5.35
N THR A 42 -2.36 -13.72 -4.45
CA THR A 42 -2.57 -13.99 -3.02
C THR A 42 -3.54 -12.96 -2.44
N PRO A 43 -4.71 -13.38 -1.90
CA PRO A 43 -5.67 -12.46 -1.35
C PRO A 43 -5.08 -11.66 -0.17
N ILE A 44 -5.15 -10.33 -0.25
CA ILE A 44 -4.74 -9.43 0.82
C ILE A 44 -5.93 -9.16 1.73
N VAL A 45 -5.77 -9.43 3.03
CA VAL A 45 -6.81 -9.19 4.03
C VAL A 45 -6.48 -7.89 4.77
N PRO A 46 -7.33 -6.83 4.73
CA PRO A 46 -7.01 -5.54 5.35
C PRO A 46 -6.64 -5.60 6.84
N ALA A 47 -7.19 -6.56 7.57
CA ALA A 47 -6.89 -6.79 8.98
C ALA A 47 -5.39 -7.10 9.24
N GLN A 48 -4.65 -7.60 8.24
CA GLN A 48 -3.21 -7.85 8.34
C GLN A 48 -2.39 -6.55 8.53
N PHE A 49 -2.98 -5.38 8.27
CA PHE A 49 -2.35 -4.08 8.47
C PHE A 49 -2.89 -3.32 9.68
N THR A 50 -3.62 -4.00 10.56
CA THR A 50 -4.10 -3.44 11.82
C THR A 50 -3.20 -3.93 12.96
N PRO A 51 -2.85 -3.11 13.95
CA PRO A 51 -2.05 -3.59 15.08
C PRO A 51 -2.81 -4.64 15.92
N PRO A 52 -2.11 -5.66 16.47
CA PRO A 52 -0.66 -5.89 16.42
C PRO A 52 -0.14 -6.58 15.15
N GLU A 53 -1.02 -7.02 14.24
CA GLU A 53 -0.67 -7.83 13.07
C GLU A 53 0.14 -7.05 12.03
N GLY A 54 -0.06 -5.73 11.95
CA GLY A 54 0.73 -4.86 11.09
C GLY A 54 0.34 -3.38 11.19
N ILE A 55 0.91 -2.59 10.29
CA ILE A 55 0.58 -1.18 10.11
C ILE A 55 0.72 -0.82 8.64
N PHE A 56 -0.22 -0.04 8.09
CA PHE A 56 -0.09 0.54 6.76
C PHE A 56 0.28 2.02 6.88
N LEU A 57 1.24 2.46 6.08
CA LEU A 57 1.78 3.82 6.11
C LEU A 57 1.67 4.43 4.72
N MET A 58 1.33 5.71 4.67
CA MET A 58 1.37 6.55 3.48
C MET A 58 2.09 7.85 3.80
#